data_AF-A0A1L3A3W6-F1
#
_entry.id   AF-A0A1L3A3W6-F1
#
_cell.length_a   1.000
_cell.length_b   1.000
_cell.length_c   1.000
_cell.angle_alpha   90.00
_cell.angle_beta   90.00
_cell.angle_gamma   90.00
#
_symmetry.space_group_name_H-M   'P 1'
#
loop_
_entity.id
_entity.type
_entity.pdbx_description
1 polymer ?
#
loop_
_entity_poly.entity_id
_entity_poly.type
_entity_poly.pdbx_seq_one_letter_code
_entity_poly.pdbx_strand_id
1 'polypeptide(L)'
;LQAGWLHVSGVLAAGMLAVVWGAHWLHLQAVRRTHHCELLHCAATAGAVDGDAEFAAFINKLQTTICDEVAAMDGSGRTFGVDRWERDPSNPAAGYGVTRVLEDGNLIEKGAVNVSIIQGVLTPQRAQSMSSRGRSINPAGGDPYKAAALSLVLHPRSPLIPTLRADVRVFEVAGAKWYGGGCDLTPVYLNEEDACEFHAHWKEVCDAHHPDYYPQFKKWCDEYFYIPARKEHRG
;
A
#
# COMPACT_ATOMS: atom_id res chain seq x y z
N LEU A 1 13.01 1.51 18.05
CA LEU A 1 12.16 2.25 17.09
C LEU A 1 12.33 1.81 15.63
N GLN A 2 13.50 1.33 15.18
CA GLN A 2 13.67 0.78 13.81
C GLN A 2 13.20 -0.69 13.64
N ALA A 3 13.29 -1.53 14.68
CA ALA A 3 12.97 -2.96 14.59
C ALA A 3 11.46 -3.27 14.46
N GLY A 4 10.58 -2.38 14.94
CA GLY A 4 9.14 -2.62 14.95
C GLY A 4 8.41 -2.33 13.63
N TRP A 5 9.07 -1.66 12.66
CA TRP A 5 8.46 -1.30 11.37
C TRP A 5 8.70 -2.36 10.28
N LEU A 6 9.77 -3.15 10.41
CA LEU A 6 10.18 -4.19 9.46
C LEU A 6 9.23 -5.39 9.41
N HIS A 7 8.48 -5.65 10.49
CA HIS A 7 7.43 -6.67 10.50
C HIS A 7 6.06 -6.15 10.05
N VAL A 8 5.77 -4.85 10.21
CA VAL A 8 4.51 -4.24 9.76
C VAL A 8 4.35 -4.35 8.24
N SER A 9 5.45 -4.40 7.48
CA SER A 9 5.42 -4.52 6.03
C SER A 9 4.93 -5.88 5.49
N GLY A 10 5.16 -6.98 6.21
CA GLY A 10 4.71 -8.31 5.80
C GLY A 10 3.19 -8.51 5.93
N VAL A 11 2.57 -7.77 6.86
CA VAL A 11 1.14 -7.88 7.19
C VAL A 11 0.26 -7.00 6.29
N LEU A 12 0.86 -6.04 5.57
CA LEU A 12 0.16 -5.15 4.62
C LEU A 12 -0.52 -5.91 3.48
N ALA A 13 0.03 -7.06 3.05
CA ALA A 13 -0.51 -7.87 1.95
C ALA A 13 -1.85 -8.54 2.30
N ALA A 14 -1.92 -9.20 3.45
CA ALA A 14 -3.11 -9.92 3.90
C ALA A 14 -4.21 -8.97 4.39
N GLY A 15 -3.81 -7.82 4.95
CA GLY A 15 -4.75 -6.85 5.51
C GLY A 15 -5.47 -5.97 4.51
N MET A 16 -4.86 -5.69 3.36
CA MET A 16 -5.48 -4.84 2.34
C MET A 16 -6.69 -5.50 1.67
N LEU A 17 -6.80 -6.84 1.69
CA LEU A 17 -7.85 -7.60 1.01
C LEU A 17 -8.91 -8.16 1.95
N ALA A 18 -8.54 -8.59 3.16
CA ALA A 18 -9.48 -9.14 4.15
C ALA A 18 -10.51 -8.11 4.63
N VAL A 19 -10.09 -6.85 4.67
CA VAL A 19 -10.79 -5.75 5.30
C VAL A 19 -11.86 -5.08 4.44
N VAL A 20 -11.65 -5.04 3.13
CA VAL A 20 -12.52 -4.27 2.25
C VAL A 20 -13.63 -5.14 1.65
N TRP A 21 -13.53 -6.46 1.76
CA TRP A 21 -14.42 -7.38 1.05
C TRP A 21 -14.88 -8.60 1.88
N GLY A 22 -14.65 -8.62 3.20
CA GLY A 22 -15.03 -9.71 4.10
C GLY A 22 -16.52 -9.83 4.42
N ALA A 23 -17.24 -8.71 4.63
CA ALA A 23 -18.65 -8.75 5.05
C ALA A 23 -19.66 -8.81 3.89
N HIS A 24 -19.46 -8.06 2.81
CA HIS A 24 -20.43 -8.03 1.69
C HIS A 24 -20.43 -9.29 0.80
N TRP A 25 -19.37 -10.10 0.89
CA TRP A 25 -19.27 -11.34 0.12
C TRP A 25 -20.11 -12.47 0.73
N LEU A 26 -20.27 -12.51 2.05
CA LEU A 26 -21.07 -13.55 2.75
C LEU A 26 -22.57 -13.49 2.42
N HIS A 27 -23.10 -12.32 2.08
CA HIS A 27 -24.53 -12.19 1.74
C HIS A 27 -24.85 -12.56 0.28
N LEU A 28 -23.89 -12.41 -0.64
CA LEU A 28 -24.05 -12.80 -2.05
C LEU A 28 -23.71 -14.27 -2.33
N GLN A 29 -23.13 -14.98 -1.34
CA GLN A 29 -22.67 -16.38 -1.45
C GLN A 29 -23.64 -17.42 -0.85
N ALA A 30 -24.85 -17.04 -0.43
CA ALA A 30 -25.82 -17.93 0.21
C ALA A 30 -26.28 -19.15 -0.63
N VAL A 31 -25.72 -19.38 -1.83
CA VAL A 31 -26.05 -20.53 -2.69
C VAL A 31 -24.99 -21.65 -2.68
N ARG A 32 -23.77 -21.50 -2.16
CA ARG A 32 -22.84 -22.65 -2.05
C ARG A 32 -22.00 -22.63 -0.78
N ARG A 33 -22.49 -23.35 0.24
CA ARG A 33 -21.72 -23.82 1.39
C ARG A 33 -20.52 -24.66 0.93
N THR A 34 -19.53 -24.71 1.83
CA THR A 34 -18.31 -25.54 1.85
C THR A 34 -17.12 -25.04 1.06
N HIS A 35 -16.53 -23.91 1.47
CA HIS A 35 -15.07 -23.82 1.57
C HIS A 35 -14.74 -22.97 2.82
N HIS A 36 -14.22 -23.62 3.85
CA HIS A 36 -13.58 -22.91 4.95
C HIS A 36 -12.44 -22.08 4.36
N CYS A 37 -12.45 -20.80 4.72
CA CYS A 37 -11.57 -19.75 4.25
C CYS A 37 -10.11 -20.06 4.63
N GLU A 38 -9.36 -20.72 3.75
CA GLU A 38 -7.89 -20.89 3.82
C GLU A 38 -7.13 -19.58 3.50
N LEU A 39 -7.84 -18.44 3.34
CA LEU A 39 -7.23 -17.13 3.02
C LEU A 39 -6.39 -16.56 4.17
N LEU A 40 -6.61 -17.02 5.41
CA LEU A 40 -5.89 -16.53 6.60
C LEU A 40 -4.53 -17.18 6.83
N HIS A 41 -4.16 -18.25 6.11
CA HIS A 41 -2.97 -19.05 6.43
C HIS A 41 -1.74 -18.82 5.53
N CYS A 42 -1.83 -17.97 4.51
CA CYS A 42 -0.72 -17.77 3.57
C CYS A 42 0.27 -16.65 3.95
N ALA A 43 0.04 -15.92 5.05
CA ALA A 43 0.85 -14.75 5.42
C ALA A 43 1.78 -14.94 6.63
N ALA A 44 1.84 -16.13 7.22
CA ALA A 44 2.60 -16.37 8.46
C ALA A 44 4.09 -16.70 8.26
N THR A 45 4.67 -16.50 7.08
CA THR A 45 6.10 -16.80 6.82
C THR A 45 6.83 -15.70 6.05
N ALA A 46 6.64 -14.43 6.43
CA ALA A 46 7.55 -13.36 6.01
C ALA A 46 8.59 -13.09 7.11
N GLY A 47 9.76 -13.71 6.97
CA GLY A 47 10.95 -13.39 7.79
C GLY A 47 11.34 -11.91 7.64
N ALA A 48 12.15 -11.41 8.58
CA ALA A 48 12.66 -10.04 8.55
C ALA A 48 13.31 -9.72 7.20
N VAL A 49 12.89 -8.65 6.55
CA VAL A 49 13.41 -8.17 5.26
C VAL A 49 14.66 -7.34 5.53
N ASP A 50 15.85 -7.87 5.28
CA ASP A 50 17.13 -7.17 5.48
C ASP A 50 17.79 -6.87 4.12
N GLY A 51 17.93 -5.58 3.80
CA GLY A 51 18.56 -5.09 2.56
C GLY A 51 17.61 -4.64 1.45
N ASP A 52 18.12 -3.70 0.62
CA ASP A 52 17.34 -3.06 -0.47
C ASP A 52 16.82 -4.07 -1.49
N ALA A 53 17.60 -5.12 -1.77
CA ALA A 53 17.25 -6.17 -2.72
C ALA A 53 16.10 -7.04 -2.20
N GLU A 54 16.05 -7.32 -0.90
CA GLU A 54 14.98 -8.11 -0.29
C GLU A 54 13.65 -7.35 -0.28
N PHE A 55 13.67 -6.06 0.07
CA PHE A 55 12.45 -5.25 0.03
C PHE A 55 11.96 -5.07 -1.41
N ALA A 56 12.85 -4.88 -2.38
CA ALA A 56 12.51 -4.84 -3.79
C ALA A 56 11.86 -6.15 -4.26
N ALA A 57 12.42 -7.30 -3.90
CA ALA A 57 11.84 -8.60 -4.24
C ALA A 57 10.45 -8.79 -3.59
N PHE A 58 10.32 -8.39 -2.31
CA PHE A 58 9.07 -8.42 -1.57
C PHE A 58 7.97 -7.61 -2.28
N ILE A 59 8.21 -6.33 -2.61
CA ILE A 59 7.17 -5.50 -3.21
C ILE A 59 6.82 -5.91 -4.65
N ASN A 60 7.76 -6.45 -5.42
CA ASN A 60 7.46 -7.00 -6.75
C ASN A 60 6.56 -8.25 -6.63
N LYS A 61 6.89 -9.16 -5.71
CA LYS A 61 6.05 -10.33 -5.44
C LYS A 61 4.66 -9.90 -4.95
N LEU A 62 4.61 -8.93 -4.05
CA LEU A 62 3.36 -8.38 -3.51
C LEU A 62 2.49 -7.75 -4.61
N GLN A 63 3.07 -6.97 -5.52
CA GLN A 63 2.35 -6.42 -6.68
C GLN A 63 1.73 -7.54 -7.52
N THR A 64 2.50 -8.61 -7.80
CA THR A 64 1.99 -9.75 -8.56
C THR A 64 0.81 -10.40 -7.85
N THR A 65 0.96 -10.74 -6.57
CA THR A 65 -0.10 -11.35 -5.76
C THR A 65 -1.37 -10.48 -5.73
N ILE A 66 -1.25 -9.19 -5.42
CA ILE A 66 -2.41 -8.29 -5.36
C ILE A 66 -3.13 -8.23 -6.70
N CYS A 67 -2.40 -8.06 -7.81
CA CYS A 67 -3.02 -7.97 -9.12
C CYS A 67 -3.73 -9.26 -9.52
N ASP A 68 -3.14 -10.42 -9.22
CA ASP A 68 -3.70 -11.72 -9.59
C ASP A 68 -4.96 -12.02 -8.75
N GLU A 69 -4.94 -11.72 -7.45
CA GLU A 69 -6.09 -11.87 -6.57
C GLU A 69 -7.22 -10.90 -6.92
N VAL A 70 -6.91 -9.63 -7.18
CA VAL A 70 -7.91 -8.64 -7.59
C VAL A 70 -8.53 -9.00 -8.95
N ALA A 71 -7.74 -9.48 -9.92
CA ALA A 71 -8.27 -9.94 -11.20
C ALA A 71 -9.16 -11.18 -11.06
N ALA A 72 -8.79 -12.12 -10.18
CA ALA A 72 -9.61 -13.29 -9.88
C ALA A 72 -10.94 -12.92 -9.22
N MET A 73 -10.92 -12.00 -8.24
CA MET A 73 -12.12 -11.48 -7.60
C MET A 73 -13.02 -10.69 -8.55
N ASP A 74 -12.41 -9.94 -9.49
CA ASP A 74 -13.17 -9.17 -10.48
C ASP A 74 -14.02 -10.05 -11.38
N GLY A 75 -13.52 -11.23 -11.75
CA GLY A 75 -14.32 -12.25 -12.46
C GLY A 75 -14.74 -11.89 -13.89
N SER A 76 -14.29 -10.75 -14.44
CA SER A 76 -14.57 -10.38 -15.84
C SER A 76 -13.68 -11.10 -16.87
N GLY A 77 -12.65 -11.81 -16.41
CA GLY A 77 -11.59 -12.36 -17.26
C GLY A 77 -10.53 -11.34 -17.67
N ARG A 78 -10.63 -10.08 -17.22
CA ARG A 78 -9.60 -9.06 -17.40
C ARG A 78 -8.43 -9.27 -16.46
N THR A 79 -7.25 -8.84 -16.88
CA THR A 79 -6.02 -8.86 -16.07
C THR A 79 -5.40 -7.48 -16.05
N PHE A 80 -4.53 -7.24 -15.07
CA PHE A 80 -3.75 -6.00 -15.05
C PHE A 80 -2.72 -6.01 -16.18
N GLY A 81 -2.79 -5.01 -17.06
CA GLY A 81 -1.73 -4.72 -18.02
C GLY A 81 -0.41 -4.44 -17.28
N VAL A 82 0.72 -4.70 -17.94
CA VAL A 82 2.05 -4.55 -17.34
C VAL A 82 2.87 -3.59 -18.20
N ASP A 83 3.22 -2.45 -17.62
CA ASP A 83 4.10 -1.46 -18.24
C ASP A 83 5.36 -1.28 -17.39
N ARG A 84 6.48 -1.79 -17.89
CA ARG A 84 7.79 -1.66 -17.24
C ARG A 84 8.54 -0.48 -17.84
N TRP A 85 9.04 0.41 -16.98
CA TRP A 85 9.78 1.59 -17.38
C TRP A 85 11.10 1.73 -16.62
N GLU A 86 12.06 2.41 -17.23
CA GLU A 86 13.35 2.75 -16.63
C GLU A 86 13.38 4.24 -16.27
N ARG A 87 13.99 4.57 -15.13
CA ARG A 87 14.02 5.95 -14.63
C ARG A 87 14.85 6.87 -15.54
N ASP A 88 15.93 6.33 -16.08
CA ASP A 88 16.81 6.96 -17.05
C ASP A 88 17.31 5.87 -18.01
N PRO A 89 16.83 5.81 -19.27
CA PRO A 89 17.24 4.79 -20.22
C PRO A 89 18.74 4.80 -20.56
N SER A 90 19.44 5.90 -20.28
CA SER A 90 20.89 6.01 -20.46
C SER A 90 21.69 5.51 -19.25
N ASN A 91 21.01 5.32 -18.11
CA ASN A 91 21.59 4.87 -16.86
C ASN A 91 20.69 3.81 -16.20
N PRO A 92 20.87 2.51 -16.53
CA PRO A 92 20.11 1.42 -15.91
C PRO A 92 20.22 1.37 -14.39
N ALA A 93 21.31 1.93 -13.82
CA ALA A 93 21.47 2.00 -12.37
C ALA A 93 20.56 3.06 -11.71
N ALA A 94 19.91 3.96 -12.45
CA ALA A 94 18.94 4.92 -11.89
C ALA A 94 17.67 4.23 -11.35
N GLY A 95 17.43 2.98 -11.73
CA GLY A 95 16.33 2.15 -11.28
C GLY A 95 15.15 2.11 -12.25
N TYR A 96 14.06 1.47 -11.84
CA TYR A 96 12.93 1.12 -12.69
C TYR A 96 11.60 1.24 -11.94
N GLY A 97 10.51 1.12 -12.70
CA GLY A 97 9.20 0.84 -12.14
C GLY A 97 8.42 -0.15 -12.99
N VAL A 98 7.35 -0.67 -12.39
CA VAL A 98 6.36 -1.52 -13.05
C VAL A 98 4.99 -0.96 -12.69
N THR A 99 4.33 -0.41 -13.68
CA THR A 99 2.96 0.10 -13.59
C THR A 99 2.03 -1.03 -14.00
N ARG A 100 1.10 -1.41 -13.11
CA ARG A 100 0.06 -2.41 -13.44
C ARG A 100 -1.32 -1.78 -13.34
N VAL A 101 -2.10 -1.83 -14.42
CA VAL A 101 -3.43 -1.19 -14.50
C VAL A 101 -4.47 -2.18 -15.00
N LEU A 102 -5.61 -2.23 -14.32
CA LEU A 102 -6.83 -2.91 -14.77
C LEU A 102 -7.91 -1.85 -15.00
N GLU A 103 -8.56 -1.91 -16.16
CA GLU A 103 -9.65 -1.01 -16.54
C GLU A 103 -10.85 -1.82 -17.04
N ASP A 104 -12.04 -1.29 -16.79
CA ASP A 104 -13.32 -1.83 -17.25
C ASP A 104 -13.63 -3.25 -16.75
N GLY A 105 -13.21 -3.58 -15.53
CA GLY A 105 -13.61 -4.80 -14.82
C GLY A 105 -15.07 -4.79 -14.38
N ASN A 106 -15.56 -5.93 -13.90
CA ASN A 106 -16.92 -6.07 -13.37
C ASN A 106 -17.02 -5.54 -11.93
N LEU A 107 -15.98 -5.77 -11.12
CA LEU A 107 -15.85 -5.31 -9.74
C LEU A 107 -15.04 -4.01 -9.69
N ILE A 108 -13.90 -3.98 -10.38
CA ILE A 108 -12.97 -2.85 -10.41
C ILE A 108 -13.18 -2.07 -11.70
N GLU A 109 -13.73 -0.86 -11.58
CA GLU A 109 -13.85 0.04 -12.72
C GLU A 109 -12.47 0.48 -13.20
N LYS A 110 -11.60 0.87 -12.26
CA LYS A 110 -10.20 1.19 -12.55
C LYS A 110 -9.33 0.93 -11.33
N GLY A 111 -8.26 0.16 -11.52
CA GLY A 111 -7.30 -0.15 -10.48
C GLY A 111 -5.87 0.01 -10.97
N ALA A 112 -5.00 0.54 -10.13
CA ALA A 112 -3.57 0.60 -10.39
C ALA A 112 -2.80 0.07 -9.20
N VAL A 113 -1.79 -0.76 -9.45
CA VAL A 113 -0.82 -1.25 -8.47
C VAL A 113 0.56 -1.03 -9.06
N ASN A 114 1.34 -0.14 -8.47
CA ASN A 114 2.58 0.37 -9.04
C ASN A 114 3.75 0.07 -8.13
N VAL A 115 4.86 -0.38 -8.73
CA VAL A 115 6.15 -0.53 -8.06
C VAL A 115 7.13 0.49 -8.64
N SER A 116 7.94 1.10 -7.79
CA SER A 116 9.07 1.95 -8.18
C SER A 116 10.26 1.65 -7.29
N ILE A 117 11.40 1.31 -7.90
CA ILE A 117 12.67 1.03 -7.24
C ILE A 117 13.72 1.90 -7.92
N ILE A 118 14.07 3.01 -7.29
CA ILE A 118 14.89 4.07 -7.86
C ILE A 118 16.05 4.45 -6.95
N GLN A 119 17.12 4.95 -7.54
CA GLN A 119 18.24 5.52 -6.81
C GLN A 119 18.85 6.70 -7.56
N GLY A 120 19.60 7.52 -6.85
CA GLY A 120 20.31 8.66 -7.44
C GLY A 120 20.77 9.64 -6.40
N VAL A 121 20.78 10.93 -6.76
CA VAL A 121 21.19 12.02 -5.89
C VAL A 121 19.99 12.93 -5.63
N LEU A 122 19.78 13.35 -4.37
CA LEU A 122 18.70 14.25 -4.02
C LEU A 122 18.90 15.61 -4.65
N THR A 123 17.86 16.11 -5.32
CA THR A 123 17.78 17.51 -5.73
C THR A 123 17.53 18.39 -4.49
N PRO A 124 17.90 19.68 -4.51
CA PRO A 124 17.62 20.60 -3.41
C PRO A 124 16.12 20.61 -3.02
N GLN A 125 15.23 20.60 -4.02
CA GLN A 125 13.78 20.57 -3.81
C GLN A 125 13.31 19.31 -3.07
N ARG A 126 13.81 18.13 -3.45
CA ARG A 126 13.46 16.87 -2.76
C ARG A 126 14.02 16.84 -1.35
N ALA A 127 15.26 17.29 -1.17
CA ALA A 127 15.89 17.36 0.13
C ALA A 127 15.13 18.28 1.11
N GLN A 128 14.70 19.47 0.65
CA GLN A 128 13.87 20.38 1.44
C GLN A 128 12.52 19.77 1.84
N SER A 129 11.85 19.10 0.90
CA SER A 129 10.58 18.42 1.19
C SER A 129 10.76 17.34 2.26
N MET A 130 11.86 16.58 2.21
CA MET A 130 12.12 15.51 3.17
C MET A 130 12.61 16.04 4.52
N SER A 131 13.44 17.08 4.55
CA SER A 131 13.96 17.68 5.79
C SER A 131 12.88 18.43 6.57
N SER A 132 11.89 19.03 5.89
CA SER A 132 10.73 19.67 6.53
C SER A 132 9.91 18.72 7.41
N ARG A 133 10.07 17.40 7.22
CA ARG A 133 9.44 16.34 8.01
C ARG A 133 10.31 15.86 9.19
N GLY A 134 11.26 16.69 9.62
CA GLY A 134 12.14 16.42 10.77
C GLY A 134 13.26 15.41 10.51
N ARG A 135 13.61 15.17 9.24
CA ARG A 135 14.70 14.25 8.87
C ARG A 135 16.02 15.00 8.76
N SER A 136 17.08 14.44 9.33
CA SER A 136 18.46 14.94 9.23
C SER A 136 19.01 14.69 7.81
N ILE A 137 18.57 15.48 6.85
CA ILE A 137 18.96 15.45 5.44
C ILE A 137 19.53 16.82 5.08
N ASN A 138 20.60 16.88 4.29
CA ASN A 138 21.17 18.15 3.85
C ASN A 138 20.16 18.90 2.96
N PRO A 139 19.60 20.04 3.37
CA PRO A 139 18.59 20.76 2.59
C PRO A 139 19.13 21.32 1.26
N ALA A 140 20.45 21.38 1.09
CA ALA A 140 21.08 21.75 -0.19
C ALA A 140 21.03 20.62 -1.23
N GLY A 141 20.60 19.41 -0.86
CA GLY A 141 20.67 18.23 -1.73
C GLY A 141 22.08 17.66 -1.85
N GLY A 142 22.32 16.86 -2.88
CA GLY A 142 23.62 16.22 -3.12
C GLY A 142 23.83 14.88 -2.40
N ASP A 143 22.99 14.56 -1.42
CA ASP A 143 23.04 13.27 -0.75
C ASP A 143 22.57 12.13 -1.69
N PRO A 144 23.27 10.99 -1.72
CA PRO A 144 22.79 9.81 -2.42
C PRO A 144 21.54 9.27 -1.73
N TYR A 145 20.56 8.82 -2.53
CA TYR A 145 19.35 8.19 -2.04
C TYR A 145 18.98 6.93 -2.82
N LYS A 146 18.25 6.06 -2.13
CA LYS A 146 17.51 4.94 -2.70
C LYS A 146 16.08 5.00 -2.19
N ALA A 147 15.13 4.58 -3.03
CA ALA A 147 13.75 4.45 -2.66
C ALA A 147 13.13 3.24 -3.36
N ALA A 148 12.40 2.43 -2.61
CA ALA A 148 11.58 1.37 -3.16
C ALA A 148 10.18 1.50 -2.58
N ALA A 149 9.16 1.42 -3.43
CA ALA A 149 7.77 1.65 -3.05
C ALA A 149 6.81 0.80 -3.88
N LEU A 150 5.76 0.32 -3.22
CA LEU A 150 4.52 -0.12 -3.84
C LEU A 150 3.41 0.83 -3.44
N SER A 151 2.58 1.24 -4.41
CA SER A 151 1.34 1.98 -4.14
C SER A 151 0.21 1.41 -4.97
N LEU A 152 -1.01 1.50 -4.43
CA LEU A 152 -2.21 1.11 -5.13
C LEU A 152 -3.36 2.08 -4.87
N VAL A 153 -4.23 2.17 -5.87
CA VAL A 153 -5.57 2.74 -5.74
C VAL A 153 -6.51 1.85 -6.54
N LEU A 154 -7.58 1.37 -5.90
CA LEU A 154 -8.61 0.56 -6.52
C LEU A 154 -9.93 1.33 -6.44
N HIS A 155 -10.53 1.59 -7.59
CA HIS A 155 -11.87 2.18 -7.72
C HIS A 155 -12.85 1.08 -8.13
N PRO A 156 -13.70 0.62 -7.20
CA PRO A 156 -14.77 -0.30 -7.51
C PRO A 156 -15.81 0.34 -8.42
N ARG A 157 -16.48 -0.48 -9.23
CA ARG A 157 -17.58 -0.05 -10.10
C ARG A 157 -18.85 0.29 -9.33
N SER A 158 -19.10 -0.41 -8.23
CA SER A 158 -20.27 -0.15 -7.38
C SER A 158 -19.98 0.99 -6.40
N PRO A 159 -20.86 2.00 -6.28
CA PRO A 159 -20.70 3.06 -5.28
C PRO A 159 -20.89 2.57 -3.84
N LEU A 160 -21.38 1.34 -3.65
CA LEU A 160 -21.52 0.71 -2.34
C LEU A 160 -20.22 0.08 -1.84
N ILE A 161 -19.17 0.06 -2.66
CA ILE A 161 -17.86 -0.47 -2.29
C ILE A 161 -16.89 0.72 -2.26
N PRO A 162 -16.16 0.94 -1.15
CA PRO A 162 -15.28 2.09 -1.02
C PRO A 162 -14.08 2.01 -1.96
N THR A 163 -13.57 3.17 -2.39
CA THR A 163 -12.24 3.24 -2.99
C THR A 163 -11.20 2.87 -1.93
N LEU A 164 -10.25 2.02 -2.29
CA LEU A 164 -9.13 1.61 -1.44
C LEU A 164 -7.85 2.26 -1.95
N ARG A 165 -7.10 2.91 -1.07
CA ARG A 165 -5.72 3.34 -1.34
C ARG A 165 -4.79 2.74 -0.32
N ALA A 166 -3.61 2.32 -0.78
CA ALA A 166 -2.56 1.84 0.08
C ALA A 166 -1.17 2.12 -0.50
N ASP A 167 -0.18 2.21 0.37
CA ASP A 167 1.21 2.21 -0.05
C ASP A 167 2.16 1.70 1.04
N VAL A 168 3.30 1.15 0.61
CA VAL A 168 4.43 0.78 1.46
C VAL A 168 5.70 1.20 0.77
N ARG A 169 6.62 1.80 1.51
CA ARG A 169 7.85 2.36 0.94
C ARG A 169 8.99 2.36 1.95
N VAL A 170 10.20 2.26 1.41
CA VAL A 170 11.45 2.46 2.14
C VAL A 170 12.24 3.56 1.45
N PHE A 171 12.87 4.42 2.25
CA PHE A 171 13.82 5.42 1.81
C PHE A 171 15.14 5.21 2.55
N GLU A 172 16.23 5.38 1.82
CA GLU A 172 17.58 5.44 2.35
C GLU A 172 18.25 6.69 1.81
N VAL A 173 18.75 7.56 2.68
CA VAL A 173 19.46 8.80 2.31
C VAL A 173 20.72 8.89 3.16
N ALA A 174 21.89 9.00 2.52
CA ALA A 174 23.19 9.10 3.22
C ALA A 174 23.38 8.04 4.34
N GLY A 175 22.89 6.82 4.12
CA GLY A 175 22.94 5.70 5.07
C GLY A 175 21.85 5.68 6.14
N ALA A 176 21.02 6.72 6.25
CA ALA A 176 19.84 6.72 7.13
C ALA A 176 18.64 6.10 6.42
N LYS A 177 18.04 5.08 7.03
CA LYS A 177 16.92 4.30 6.46
C LYS A 177 15.64 4.46 7.27
N TRP A 178 14.50 4.65 6.59
CA TRP A 178 13.19 4.66 7.22
C TRP A 178 12.09 4.14 6.29
N TYR A 179 11.02 3.65 6.90
CA TYR A 179 9.83 3.16 6.23
C TYR A 179 8.73 4.21 6.26
N GLY A 180 7.80 4.07 5.33
CA GLY A 180 6.52 4.76 5.34
C GLY A 180 5.47 3.89 4.67
N GLY A 181 4.22 4.22 4.91
CA GLY A 181 3.11 3.53 4.28
C GLY A 181 1.80 3.95 4.91
N GLY A 182 0.75 3.28 4.50
CA GLY A 182 -0.60 3.49 5.02
C GLY A 182 -1.61 2.78 4.15
N CYS A 183 -2.82 2.67 4.68
CA CYS A 183 -3.99 2.17 4.00
C CYS A 183 -5.17 3.01 4.45
N ASP A 184 -6.05 3.39 3.53
CA ASP A 184 -7.25 4.16 3.82
C ASP A 184 -8.39 3.84 2.86
N LEU A 185 -9.61 4.01 3.36
CA LEU A 185 -10.85 3.88 2.60
C LEU A 185 -11.40 5.25 2.22
N THR A 186 -12.11 5.28 1.11
CA THR A 186 -12.88 6.43 0.66
C THR A 186 -14.25 5.93 0.21
N PRO A 187 -15.22 5.78 1.14
CA PRO A 187 -16.58 5.37 0.81
C PRO A 187 -17.33 6.48 0.09
N VAL A 188 -18.18 6.10 -0.87
CA VAL A 188 -19.21 7.02 -1.40
C VAL A 188 -20.43 7.03 -0.49
N TYR A 189 -20.85 5.84 -0.04
CA TYR A 189 -21.84 5.64 1.02
C TYR A 189 -21.18 4.96 2.21
N LEU A 190 -21.38 5.50 3.40
CA LEU A 190 -20.84 4.93 4.63
C LEU A 190 -21.55 3.63 4.96
N ASN A 191 -20.76 2.57 5.11
CA ASN A 191 -21.14 1.37 5.83
C ASN A 191 -20.32 1.30 7.13
N GLU A 192 -21.00 1.40 8.27
CA GLU A 192 -20.34 1.42 9.57
C GLU A 192 -19.65 0.09 9.90
N GLU A 193 -20.19 -1.03 9.43
CA GLU A 193 -19.61 -2.36 9.62
C GLU A 193 -18.28 -2.47 8.88
N ASP A 194 -18.26 -2.09 7.59
CA ASP A 194 -17.03 -2.08 6.77
C ASP A 194 -15.94 -1.17 7.40
N ALA A 195 -16.33 -0.01 7.93
CA ALA A 195 -15.40 0.89 8.61
C ALA A 195 -14.84 0.27 9.90
N CYS A 196 -15.69 -0.38 10.70
CA CYS A 196 -15.27 -1.04 11.93
C CYS A 196 -14.34 -2.22 11.64
N GLU A 197 -14.66 -3.06 10.65
CA GLU A 197 -13.80 -4.18 10.23
C GLU A 197 -12.45 -3.67 9.72
N PHE A 198 -12.45 -2.60 8.91
CA PHE A 198 -11.22 -1.97 8.44
C PHE A 198 -10.32 -1.51 9.57
N HIS A 199 -10.88 -0.75 10.49
CA HIS A 199 -10.13 -0.22 11.62
C HIS A 199 -9.70 -1.31 12.60
N ALA A 200 -10.52 -2.33 12.84
CA ALA A 200 -10.20 -3.45 13.72
C ALA A 200 -9.00 -4.25 13.20
N HIS A 201 -9.00 -4.57 11.90
CA HIS A 201 -7.89 -5.28 11.28
C HIS A 201 -6.58 -4.49 11.37
N TRP A 202 -6.57 -3.22 10.95
CA TRP A 202 -5.32 -2.42 11.01
C TRP A 202 -4.85 -2.19 12.44
N LYS A 203 -5.79 -2.14 13.40
CA LYS A 203 -5.45 -2.12 14.81
C LYS A 203 -4.76 -3.41 15.24
N GLU A 204 -5.31 -4.57 14.89
CA GLU A 204 -4.71 -5.87 15.21
C GLU A 204 -3.27 -5.99 14.65
N VAL A 205 -3.07 -5.57 13.39
CA VAL A 205 -1.74 -5.52 12.76
C VAL A 205 -0.79 -4.64 13.56
N CYS A 206 -1.23 -3.45 13.94
CA CYS A 206 -0.38 -2.52 14.71
C CYS A 206 -0.09 -3.02 16.12
N ASP A 207 -1.10 -3.56 16.81
CA ASP A 207 -1.01 -4.06 18.19
C ASP A 207 -0.03 -5.22 18.31
N ALA A 208 0.11 -6.05 17.26
CA ALA A 208 1.09 -7.12 17.19
C ALA A 208 2.56 -6.62 17.21
N HIS A 209 2.79 -5.32 16.95
CA HIS A 209 4.11 -4.72 16.91
C HIS A 209 4.35 -3.70 18.03
N HIS A 210 3.38 -2.83 18.28
CA HIS A 210 3.45 -1.84 19.35
C HIS A 210 2.07 -1.24 19.67
N PRO A 211 1.66 -1.16 20.96
CA PRO A 211 0.33 -0.68 21.33
C PRO A 211 0.04 0.77 20.89
N ASP A 212 1.07 1.62 20.81
CA ASP A 212 0.91 3.02 20.41
C ASP A 212 0.83 3.24 18.88
N TYR A 213 1.10 2.22 18.06
CA TYR A 213 1.16 2.42 16.61
C TYR A 213 -0.19 2.76 16.01
N TYR A 214 -1.23 1.98 16.29
CA TYR A 214 -2.56 2.25 15.77
C TYR A 214 -3.08 3.65 16.12
N PRO A 215 -3.11 4.08 17.40
CA PRO A 215 -3.65 5.40 17.74
C PRO A 215 -2.85 6.54 17.09
N GLN A 216 -1.52 6.41 16.95
CA GLN A 216 -0.70 7.42 16.29
C GLN A 216 -0.92 7.43 14.77
N PHE A 217 -0.91 6.28 14.11
CA PHE A 217 -1.03 6.19 12.66
C PHE A 217 -2.44 6.51 12.18
N LYS A 218 -3.48 6.13 12.93
CA LYS A 218 -4.86 6.53 12.67
C LYS A 218 -4.98 8.04 12.67
N LYS A 219 -4.52 8.70 13.75
CA LYS A 219 -4.54 10.17 13.85
C LYS A 219 -3.76 10.83 12.72
N TRP A 220 -2.58 10.29 12.37
CA TRP A 220 -1.79 10.82 11.27
C TRP A 220 -2.51 10.67 9.92
N CYS A 221 -3.21 9.55 9.69
CA CYS A 221 -4.03 9.34 8.50
C CYS A 221 -5.14 10.40 8.40
N ASP A 222 -5.87 10.66 9.50
CA ASP A 222 -6.91 11.69 9.56
C ASP A 222 -6.35 13.07 9.16
N GLU A 223 -5.22 13.47 9.77
CA GLU A 223 -4.59 14.77 9.53
C GLU A 223 -4.06 14.90 8.09
N TYR A 224 -3.52 13.81 7.54
CA TYR A 224 -2.90 13.81 6.21
C TYR A 224 -3.92 13.92 5.08
N PHE A 225 -5.09 13.30 5.22
CA PHE A 225 -6.15 13.29 4.20
C PHE A 225 -7.24 14.33 4.42
N TYR A 226 -7.03 15.27 5.32
CA TYR A 226 -7.88 16.45 5.44
C TYR A 226 -7.70 17.39 4.23
N ILE A 227 -8.80 17.86 3.65
CA ILE A 227 -8.83 18.77 2.50
C ILE A 227 -9.20 20.17 2.99
N PRO A 228 -8.22 21.08 3.22
CA PRO A 228 -8.48 22.35 3.91
C PRO A 228 -9.50 23.25 3.19
N ALA A 229 -9.50 23.23 1.86
CA ALA A 229 -10.42 24.02 1.05
C ALA A 229 -11.88 23.56 1.16
N ARG A 230 -12.11 22.29 1.51
CA ARG A 230 -13.44 21.67 1.64
C ARG A 230 -13.89 21.46 3.08
N LYS A 231 -12.94 21.54 4.03
CA LYS A 231 -13.15 21.28 5.47
C LYS A 231 -13.70 19.87 5.75
N GLU A 232 -13.23 18.89 4.99
CA GLU A 232 -13.61 17.49 5.10
C GLU A 232 -12.39 16.59 4.93
N HIS A 233 -12.47 15.35 5.40
CA HIS A 233 -11.50 14.31 5.07
C HIS A 233 -11.87 13.68 3.72
N ARG A 234 -10.88 13.16 3.00
CA ARG A 234 -11.11 12.43 1.74
C ARG A 234 -12.07 11.26 1.93
N GLY A 235 -11.99 10.57 3.06
CA GLY A 235 -12.77 9.40 3.45
C GLY A 235 -12.66 9.15 4.93
#